data_AF-A0A9D6H450-F1
#
_entry.id   AF-A0A9D6H450-F1
#
_cell.length_a   1.000
_cell.length_b   1.000
_cell.length_c   1.000
_cell.angle_alpha   90.00
_cell.angle_beta   90.00
_cell.angle_gamma   90.00
#
_symmetry.space_group_name_H-M   'P 1'
#
loop_
_entity.id
_entity.type
_entity.pdbx_description
1 polymer ?
#
loop_
_entity_poly.entity_id
_entity_poly.type
_entity_poly.pdbx_seq_one_letter_code
_entity_poly.pdbx_strand_id
1 'polypeptide(L)'
;MSSRKRFFILLACLPLFVIAASSHADRVTNERELMLLPEYCRGTQGLRQISKLPKSAVDNYYKTYGETYHHLHHYCWALMSEYNAFKILEAGPRSNKLKEAIGDIDYVLNKNPPATFPPLAEIYTTRARILFKLDRPGEAAADLVRATSLKPVYQPAYTQLSDYYLKIGQKDKAVAILEEGVANDPSPTSLLRKLEKLGKPYQGTPGSALAKQREPEAPEQTANQSAAPAQKAGAQPASGDSSDAASTPQAGSAQTDSKATEPPAIGAPGNPYCRFCP
;
A
#
# COMPACT_ATOMS: atom_id res chain seq x y z
N MET A 1 74.30 -17.85 -30.62
CA MET A 1 74.08 -16.89 -29.52
C MET A 1 72.76 -16.19 -29.75
N SER A 2 71.90 -16.25 -28.73
CA SER A 2 70.48 -15.88 -28.71
C SER A 2 70.30 -14.36 -28.57
N SER A 3 69.30 -13.79 -29.23
CA SER A 3 68.70 -12.53 -28.77
C SER A 3 67.20 -12.51 -29.10
N ARG A 4 66.40 -13.02 -28.15
CA ARG A 4 64.94 -12.87 -28.15
C ARG A 4 64.61 -11.47 -27.61
N LYS A 5 64.17 -10.57 -28.48
CA LYS A 5 63.57 -9.30 -28.06
C LYS A 5 62.18 -9.57 -27.49
N ARG A 6 61.99 -9.32 -26.19
CA ARG A 6 60.70 -9.42 -25.49
C ARG A 6 59.92 -8.13 -25.74
N PHE A 7 58.83 -8.22 -26.50
CA PHE A 7 57.84 -7.16 -26.60
C PHE A 7 56.98 -7.17 -25.32
N PHE A 8 57.11 -6.14 -24.49
CA PHE A 8 56.18 -5.89 -23.39
C PHE A 8 54.97 -5.14 -23.94
N ILE A 9 53.83 -5.81 -24.05
CA ILE A 9 52.54 -5.18 -24.32
C ILE A 9 52.03 -4.64 -22.98
N LEU A 10 52.07 -3.33 -22.80
CA LEU A 10 51.39 -2.64 -21.70
C LEU A 10 49.87 -2.69 -21.98
N LEU A 11 49.16 -3.61 -21.32
CA LEU A 11 47.70 -3.56 -21.22
C LEU A 11 47.34 -2.40 -20.29
N ALA A 12 46.89 -1.28 -20.87
CA ALA A 12 46.27 -0.20 -20.12
C ALA A 12 44.85 -0.63 -19.72
N CYS A 13 44.68 -1.07 -18.47
CA CYS A 13 43.36 -1.27 -17.88
C CYS A 13 42.69 0.09 -17.65
N LEU A 14 41.89 0.56 -18.61
CA LEU A 14 40.95 1.66 -18.38
C LEU A 14 39.83 1.17 -17.44
N PRO A 15 39.57 1.85 -16.31
CA PRO A 15 38.46 1.49 -15.45
C PRO A 15 37.15 1.80 -16.20
N LEU A 16 36.34 0.77 -16.45
CA LEU A 16 34.96 0.94 -16.89
C LEU A 16 34.21 1.63 -15.75
N PHE A 17 34.06 2.95 -15.84
CA PHE A 17 33.05 3.68 -15.07
C PHE A 17 31.69 3.25 -15.58
N VAL A 18 31.07 2.28 -14.90
CA VAL A 18 29.64 2.03 -15.06
C VAL A 18 28.93 3.24 -14.49
N ILE A 19 28.57 4.19 -15.36
CA ILE A 19 27.63 5.25 -15.00
C ILE A 19 26.31 4.53 -14.77
N ALA A 20 25.99 4.25 -13.51
CA ALA A 20 24.66 3.85 -13.12
C ALA A 20 23.74 5.00 -13.53
N ALA A 21 23.02 4.82 -14.63
CA ALA A 21 21.96 5.74 -15.02
C ALA A 21 20.99 5.78 -13.84
N SER A 22 20.95 6.91 -13.16
CA SER A 22 20.03 7.17 -12.06
C SER A 22 18.63 6.79 -12.55
N SER A 23 17.99 5.83 -11.88
CA SER A 23 16.68 5.24 -12.23
C SER A 23 15.50 6.21 -12.19
N HIS A 24 15.75 7.52 -12.24
CA HIS A 24 14.77 8.59 -12.12
C HIS A 24 14.12 8.95 -13.47
N ALA A 25 14.58 8.38 -14.58
CA ALA A 25 14.12 8.68 -15.94
C ALA A 25 12.66 8.30 -16.22
N ASP A 26 11.99 7.62 -15.29
CA ASP A 26 10.60 7.17 -15.41
C ASP A 26 9.62 7.87 -14.44
N ARG A 27 10.07 8.94 -13.77
CA ARG A 27 9.17 9.77 -12.94
C ARG A 27 8.28 10.62 -13.82
N VAL A 28 7.09 11.00 -13.32
CA VAL A 28 6.14 11.88 -14.02
C VAL A 28 6.88 13.05 -14.69
N THR A 29 6.88 13.08 -16.02
CA THR A 29 7.70 14.00 -16.84
C THR A 29 6.91 15.15 -17.43
N ASN A 30 5.59 14.98 -17.58
CA ASN A 30 4.74 15.93 -18.30
C ASN A 30 3.33 15.98 -17.73
N GLU A 31 2.56 16.97 -18.19
CA GLU A 31 1.21 17.23 -17.69
C GLU A 31 0.23 16.08 -18.01
N ARG A 32 0.39 15.38 -19.14
CA ARG A 32 -0.48 14.25 -19.51
C ARG A 32 -0.32 13.08 -18.55
N GLU A 33 0.90 12.77 -18.17
CA GLU A 33 1.18 11.75 -17.14
C GLU A 33 0.60 12.16 -15.79
N LEU A 34 0.73 13.44 -15.42
CA LEU A 34 0.15 13.96 -14.18
C LEU A 34 -1.37 13.83 -14.12
N MET A 35 -2.07 13.96 -15.26
CA MET A 35 -3.53 13.78 -15.35
C MET A 35 -3.99 12.33 -15.08
N LEU A 36 -3.08 11.34 -15.14
CA LEU A 36 -3.40 9.95 -14.80
C LEU A 36 -3.38 9.68 -13.30
N LEU A 37 -2.89 10.63 -12.50
CA LEU A 37 -2.70 10.50 -11.06
C LEU A 37 -3.82 11.19 -10.28
N PRO A 38 -4.06 10.80 -9.01
CA PRO A 38 -4.98 11.51 -8.14
C PRO A 38 -4.64 13.00 -8.00
N GLU A 39 -5.67 13.86 -7.87
CA GLU A 39 -5.50 15.32 -7.83
C GLU A 39 -4.46 15.79 -6.79
N TYR A 40 -4.39 15.15 -5.63
CA TYR A 40 -3.42 15.51 -4.60
C TYR A 40 -1.96 15.38 -5.07
N CYS A 41 -1.67 14.57 -6.09
CA CYS A 41 -0.32 14.44 -6.64
C CYS A 41 0.18 15.75 -7.25
N ARG A 42 -0.73 16.60 -7.76
CA ARG A 42 -0.39 17.87 -8.42
C ARG A 42 0.37 18.83 -7.51
N GLY A 43 0.20 18.78 -6.19
CA GLY A 43 0.87 19.68 -5.24
C GLY A 43 2.13 19.11 -4.60
N THR A 44 2.46 17.85 -4.87
CA THR A 44 3.59 17.18 -4.22
C THR A 44 4.95 17.68 -4.75
N GLN A 45 6.03 17.38 -4.03
CA GLN A 45 7.38 17.78 -4.43
C GLN A 45 7.71 17.26 -5.85
N GLY A 46 8.36 18.11 -6.66
CA GLY A 46 8.61 17.85 -8.09
C GLY A 46 7.37 18.08 -8.94
N LEU A 47 6.26 17.42 -8.64
CA LEU A 47 5.04 17.47 -9.46
C LEU A 47 4.37 18.85 -9.49
N ARG A 48 4.52 19.65 -8.42
CA ARG A 48 4.02 21.03 -8.38
C ARG A 48 4.64 21.97 -9.42
N GLN A 49 5.83 21.66 -9.91
CA GLN A 49 6.47 22.44 -10.98
C GLN A 49 5.81 22.13 -12.34
N ILE A 50 5.38 20.87 -12.53
CA ILE A 50 4.67 20.43 -13.73
C ILE A 50 3.24 21.00 -13.74
N SER A 51 2.54 20.90 -12.60
CA SER A 51 1.16 21.40 -12.46
C SER A 51 1.06 22.93 -12.40
N LYS A 52 2.18 23.62 -12.11
CA LYS A 52 2.26 25.08 -11.91
C LYS A 52 1.25 25.57 -10.86
N LEU A 53 0.97 24.76 -9.84
CA LEU A 53 0.04 25.16 -8.78
C LEU A 53 0.61 26.33 -7.96
N PRO A 54 -0.22 27.33 -7.62
CA PRO A 54 0.20 28.41 -6.74
C PRO A 54 0.47 27.86 -5.33
N LYS A 55 1.33 28.55 -4.57
CA LYS A 55 1.67 28.17 -3.20
C LYS A 55 0.43 27.95 -2.31
N SER A 56 -0.58 28.80 -2.43
CA SER A 56 -1.82 28.68 -1.65
C SER A 56 -2.56 27.34 -1.89
N ALA A 57 -2.54 26.82 -3.11
CA ALA A 57 -3.13 25.52 -3.43
C ALA A 57 -2.31 24.37 -2.81
N VAL A 58 -0.98 24.48 -2.83
CA VAL A 58 -0.09 23.51 -2.16
C VAL A 58 -0.30 23.53 -0.64
N ASP A 59 -0.42 24.72 -0.04
CA ASP A 59 -0.66 24.88 1.39
C ASP A 59 -2.00 24.25 1.82
N ASN A 60 -3.02 24.29 0.96
CA ASN A 60 -4.28 23.59 1.22
C ASN A 60 -4.13 22.06 1.26
N TYR A 61 -3.21 21.49 0.49
CA TYR A 61 -2.92 20.07 0.61
C TYR A 61 -2.26 19.73 1.95
N TYR A 62 -1.31 20.53 2.43
CA TYR A 62 -0.71 20.32 3.76
C TYR A 62 -1.76 20.45 4.89
N LYS A 63 -2.75 21.33 4.75
CA LYS A 63 -3.87 21.41 5.70
C LYS A 63 -4.73 20.15 5.72
N THR A 64 -4.99 19.55 4.55
CA THR A 64 -5.84 18.36 4.42
C THR A 64 -5.11 17.07 4.80
N TYR A 65 -3.83 16.95 4.42
CA TYR A 65 -3.07 15.71 4.46
C TYR A 65 -1.98 15.70 5.56
N GLY A 66 -1.75 16.83 6.23
CA GLY A 66 -0.74 16.99 7.27
C GLY A 66 0.70 16.90 6.76
N GLU A 67 1.64 16.77 7.70
CA GLU A 67 3.09 16.71 7.41
C GLU A 67 3.49 15.55 6.48
N THR A 68 2.79 14.41 6.59
CA THR A 68 2.99 13.24 5.72
C THR A 68 2.85 13.59 4.23
N TYR A 69 2.07 14.61 3.89
CA TYR A 69 1.89 15.07 2.51
C TYR A 69 3.22 15.36 1.80
N HIS A 70 4.23 15.84 2.56
CA HIS A 70 5.56 16.09 2.02
C HIS A 70 6.14 14.87 1.30
N HIS A 71 5.93 13.68 1.88
CA HIS A 71 6.45 12.40 1.39
C HIS A 71 5.57 11.75 0.32
N LEU A 72 4.35 12.26 0.09
CA LEU A 72 3.36 11.64 -0.80
C LEU A 72 3.79 11.63 -2.27
N HIS A 73 4.79 12.42 -2.66
CA HIS A 73 5.37 12.35 -4.01
C HIS A 73 5.93 10.96 -4.34
N HIS A 74 6.45 10.22 -3.36
CA HIS A 74 6.88 8.84 -3.57
C HIS A 74 5.71 7.94 -3.96
N TYR A 75 4.57 8.04 -3.27
CA TYR A 75 3.37 7.29 -3.68
C TYR A 75 2.90 7.69 -5.09
N CYS A 76 2.95 8.97 -5.43
CA CYS A 76 2.63 9.43 -6.78
C CYS A 76 3.58 8.87 -7.84
N TRP A 77 4.88 8.73 -7.53
CA TRP A 77 5.84 8.03 -8.39
C TRP A 77 5.54 6.54 -8.49
N ALA A 78 5.18 5.87 -7.38
CA ALA A 78 4.80 4.47 -7.40
C ALA A 78 3.60 4.20 -8.32
N LEU A 79 2.58 5.07 -8.29
CA LEU A 79 1.43 4.98 -9.19
C LEU A 79 1.83 5.11 -10.67
N MET A 80 2.75 6.04 -10.97
CA MET A 80 3.28 6.20 -12.33
C MET A 80 4.15 5.03 -12.75
N SER A 81 5.02 4.54 -11.86
CA SER A 81 5.87 3.37 -12.10
C SER A 81 5.04 2.12 -12.36
N GLU A 82 3.94 1.93 -11.63
CA GLU A 82 3.01 0.84 -11.89
C GLU A 82 2.30 1.00 -13.25
N TYR A 83 1.82 2.21 -13.58
CA TYR A 83 1.22 2.49 -14.88
C TYR A 83 2.19 2.19 -16.03
N ASN A 84 3.45 2.61 -15.89
CA ASN A 84 4.50 2.34 -16.87
C ASN A 84 4.87 0.86 -16.93
N ALA A 85 4.84 0.14 -15.81
CA ALA A 85 5.07 -1.31 -15.79
C ALA A 85 4.07 -2.08 -16.68
N PHE A 86 2.83 -1.59 -16.83
CA PHE A 86 1.84 -2.23 -17.72
C PHE A 86 2.11 -2.05 -19.21
N LYS A 87 2.97 -1.09 -19.59
CA LYS A 87 3.41 -0.91 -20.98
C LYS A 87 4.57 -1.84 -21.35
N ILE A 88 5.22 -2.43 -20.35
CA ILE A 88 6.37 -3.31 -20.54
C ILE A 88 5.89 -4.74 -20.76
N LEU A 89 6.20 -5.28 -21.95
CA LEU A 89 5.84 -6.66 -22.31
C LEU A 89 6.73 -7.69 -21.62
N GLU A 90 8.02 -7.40 -21.52
CA GLU A 90 9.01 -8.29 -20.94
C GLU A 90 8.83 -8.46 -19.42
N ALA A 91 8.76 -9.71 -18.96
CA ALA A 91 8.46 -10.02 -17.56
C ALA A 91 9.51 -9.49 -16.57
N GLY A 92 10.80 -9.58 -16.90
CA GLY A 92 11.90 -9.12 -16.05
C GLY A 92 11.88 -7.62 -15.79
N PRO A 93 11.99 -6.78 -16.84
CA PRO A 93 11.92 -5.32 -16.70
C PRO A 93 10.61 -4.84 -16.06
N ARG A 94 9.47 -5.47 -16.39
CA ARG A 94 8.18 -5.18 -15.74
C ARG A 94 8.22 -5.47 -14.24
N SER A 95 8.75 -6.62 -13.83
CA SER A 95 8.90 -6.98 -12.41
C SER A 95 9.80 -5.98 -11.67
N ASN A 96 10.90 -5.55 -12.30
CA ASN A 96 11.80 -4.56 -11.72
C ASN A 96 11.09 -3.21 -11.50
N LYS A 97 10.28 -2.78 -12.47
CA LYS A 97 9.49 -1.55 -12.36
C LYS A 97 8.44 -1.62 -11.24
N LEU A 98 7.79 -2.77 -11.08
CA LEU A 98 6.86 -3.01 -9.97
C LEU A 98 7.58 -3.02 -8.61
N LYS A 99 8.80 -3.56 -8.52
CA LYS A 99 9.62 -3.52 -7.29
C LYS A 99 10.03 -2.08 -6.93
N GLU A 100 10.34 -1.25 -7.91
CA GLU A 100 10.59 0.18 -7.70
C GLU A 100 9.34 0.86 -7.09
N ALA A 101 8.16 0.60 -7.64
CA ALA A 101 6.90 1.12 -7.10
C ALA A 101 6.64 0.67 -5.64
N ILE A 102 6.96 -0.58 -5.29
CA ILE A 102 6.92 -1.04 -3.90
C ILE A 102 7.88 -0.23 -3.01
N GLY A 103 9.12 0.00 -3.45
CA GLY A 103 10.09 0.77 -2.68
C GLY A 103 9.63 2.21 -2.38
N ASP A 104 9.00 2.86 -3.35
CA ASP A 104 8.40 4.19 -3.17
C ASP A 104 7.21 4.16 -2.21
N ILE A 105 6.36 3.14 -2.27
CA ILE A 105 5.26 2.98 -1.30
C ILE A 105 5.81 2.76 0.11
N ASP A 106 6.77 1.85 0.25
CA ASP A 106 7.38 1.51 1.53
C ASP A 106 8.07 2.73 2.14
N TYR A 107 8.68 3.61 1.33
CA TYR A 107 9.20 4.88 1.81
C TYR A 107 8.12 5.69 2.54
N VAL A 108 6.93 5.86 1.95
CA VAL A 108 5.83 6.62 2.56
C VAL A 108 5.35 5.95 3.84
N LEU A 109 5.17 4.63 3.81
CA LEU A 109 4.70 3.87 4.97
C LEU A 109 5.72 3.88 6.13
N ASN A 110 7.02 3.89 5.83
CA ASN A 110 8.10 3.99 6.81
C ASN A 110 8.20 5.37 7.47
N LYS A 111 7.51 6.39 6.94
CA LYS A 111 7.32 7.67 7.64
C LYS A 111 6.24 7.61 8.72
N ASN A 112 5.67 6.43 8.95
CA ASN A 112 4.64 6.18 9.96
C ASN A 112 3.48 7.18 9.86
N PRO A 113 2.81 7.26 8.69
CA PRO A 113 1.65 8.13 8.54
C PRO A 113 0.59 7.78 9.61
N PRO A 114 -0.08 8.79 10.20
CA PRO A 114 -1.14 8.52 11.16
C PRO A 114 -2.26 7.72 10.48
N ALA A 115 -3.00 6.91 11.25
CA ALA A 115 -4.12 6.12 10.72
C ALA A 115 -5.21 7.00 10.07
N THR A 116 -5.32 8.27 10.49
CA THR A 116 -6.21 9.29 9.91
C THR A 116 -5.72 9.87 8.58
N PHE A 117 -4.52 9.49 8.11
CA PHE A 117 -3.97 9.96 6.85
C PHE A 117 -4.88 9.51 5.69
N PRO A 118 -5.56 10.44 4.98
CA PRO A 118 -6.66 10.08 4.10
C PRO A 118 -6.35 9.04 3.01
N PRO A 119 -5.17 9.01 2.36
CA PRO A 119 -4.88 8.05 1.31
C PRO A 119 -4.27 6.74 1.81
N LEU A 120 -4.22 6.49 3.13
CA LEU A 120 -3.48 5.34 3.67
C LEU A 120 -4.10 3.99 3.24
N ALA A 121 -5.43 3.89 3.21
CA ALA A 121 -6.12 2.69 2.71
C ALA A 121 -5.86 2.46 1.21
N GLU A 122 -5.83 3.53 0.41
CA GLU A 122 -5.48 3.52 -1.00
C GLU A 122 -4.03 3.07 -1.22
N ILE A 123 -3.09 3.54 -0.38
CA ILE A 123 -1.68 3.17 -0.43
C ILE A 123 -1.52 1.66 -0.20
N TYR A 124 -2.11 1.12 0.89
CA TYR A 124 -2.07 -0.32 1.16
C TYR A 124 -2.75 -1.13 0.04
N THR A 125 -3.89 -0.67 -0.47
CA THR A 125 -4.60 -1.34 -1.56
C THR A 125 -3.81 -1.35 -2.86
N THR A 126 -3.06 -0.28 -3.15
CA THR A 126 -2.14 -0.24 -4.30
C THR A 126 -0.95 -1.17 -4.08
N ARG A 127 -0.35 -1.18 -2.88
CA ARG A 127 0.75 -2.08 -2.56
C ARG A 127 0.34 -3.55 -2.74
N ALA A 128 -0.83 -3.92 -2.22
CA ALA A 128 -1.40 -5.26 -2.40
C ALA A 128 -1.55 -5.65 -3.87
N ARG A 129 -2.10 -4.76 -4.69
CA ARG A 129 -2.28 -5.00 -6.14
C ARG A 129 -0.95 -5.25 -6.85
N ILE A 130 0.10 -4.52 -6.47
CA ILE A 130 1.45 -4.70 -7.01
C ILE A 130 2.06 -6.01 -6.49
N LEU A 131 1.91 -6.31 -5.19
CA LEU A 131 2.38 -7.54 -4.56
C LEU A 131 1.76 -8.79 -5.20
N PHE A 132 0.47 -8.77 -5.54
CA PHE A 132 -0.15 -9.88 -6.29
C PHE A 132 0.50 -10.11 -7.67
N LYS A 133 0.91 -9.04 -8.36
CA LYS A 133 1.60 -9.13 -9.67
C LYS A 133 3.04 -9.62 -9.53
N LEU A 134 3.63 -9.45 -8.35
CA LEU A 134 4.94 -9.94 -7.97
C LEU A 134 4.89 -11.33 -7.30
N ASP A 135 3.75 -12.00 -7.35
CA ASP A 135 3.53 -13.33 -6.73
C ASP A 135 3.81 -13.36 -5.22
N ARG A 136 3.44 -12.29 -4.51
CA ARG A 136 3.53 -12.15 -3.04
C ARG A 136 2.14 -12.05 -2.39
N PRO A 137 1.26 -13.06 -2.54
CA PRO A 137 -0.15 -12.95 -2.18
C PRO A 137 -0.41 -12.85 -0.66
N GLY A 138 0.45 -13.42 0.20
CA GLY A 138 0.27 -13.36 1.64
C GLY A 138 0.40 -11.92 2.19
N GLU A 139 1.42 -11.20 1.72
CA GLU A 139 1.64 -9.79 2.07
C GLU A 139 0.54 -8.90 1.48
N ALA A 140 0.12 -9.18 0.25
CA ALA A 140 -0.98 -8.46 -0.38
C ALA A 140 -2.29 -8.60 0.41
N ALA A 141 -2.62 -9.80 0.89
CA ALA A 141 -3.81 -10.02 1.71
C ALA A 141 -3.74 -9.26 3.05
N ALA A 142 -2.57 -9.26 3.70
CA ALA A 142 -2.35 -8.50 4.94
C ALA A 142 -2.55 -6.99 4.74
N ASP A 143 -2.08 -6.45 3.61
CA ASP A 143 -2.30 -5.04 3.25
C ASP A 143 -3.78 -4.72 3.02
N LEU A 144 -4.52 -5.61 2.37
CA LEU A 144 -5.95 -5.41 2.14
C LEU A 144 -6.75 -5.46 3.44
N VAL A 145 -6.43 -6.37 4.36
CA VAL A 145 -7.04 -6.40 5.70
C VAL A 145 -6.76 -5.10 6.46
N ARG A 146 -5.55 -4.56 6.33
CA ARG A 146 -5.23 -3.27 6.93
C ARG A 146 -6.02 -2.14 6.27
N ALA A 147 -6.16 -2.15 4.95
CA ALA A 147 -6.92 -1.15 4.21
C ALA A 147 -8.42 -1.15 4.59
N THR A 148 -9.06 -2.32 4.74
CA THR A 148 -10.47 -2.40 5.17
C THR A 148 -10.64 -1.87 6.60
N SER A 149 -9.67 -2.12 7.48
CA SER A 149 -9.68 -1.61 8.86
C SER A 149 -9.51 -0.08 8.92
N LEU A 150 -8.65 0.48 8.08
CA LEU A 150 -8.37 1.93 8.04
C LEU A 150 -9.51 2.74 7.45
N LYS A 151 -10.18 2.20 6.42
CA LYS A 151 -11.28 2.88 5.73
C LYS A 151 -12.39 1.88 5.43
N PRO A 152 -13.31 1.65 6.41
CA PRO A 152 -14.36 0.64 6.28
C PRO A 152 -15.32 0.82 5.11
N VAL A 153 -15.38 2.01 4.51
CA VAL A 153 -16.20 2.33 3.33
C VAL A 153 -15.45 2.18 2.00
N TYR A 154 -14.17 1.77 2.02
CA TYR A 154 -13.35 1.71 0.81
C TYR A 154 -13.54 0.40 0.04
N GLN A 155 -14.58 0.37 -0.80
CA GLN A 155 -14.98 -0.79 -1.60
C GLN A 155 -13.85 -1.50 -2.38
N PRO A 156 -12.83 -0.80 -2.94
CA PRO A 156 -11.75 -1.48 -3.65
C PRO A 156 -10.98 -2.48 -2.78
N ALA A 157 -10.74 -2.20 -1.50
CA ALA A 157 -10.03 -3.14 -0.62
C ALA A 157 -10.81 -4.46 -0.44
N TYR A 158 -12.11 -4.37 -0.15
CA TYR A 158 -12.99 -5.54 -0.02
C TYR A 158 -13.11 -6.34 -1.33
N THR A 159 -13.16 -5.64 -2.47
CA THR A 159 -13.23 -6.28 -3.78
C THR A 159 -11.98 -7.11 -4.07
N GLN A 160 -10.79 -6.56 -3.83
CA GLN A 160 -9.54 -7.29 -4.07
C GLN A 160 -9.34 -8.42 -3.05
N LEU A 161 -9.73 -8.22 -1.78
CA LEU A 161 -9.59 -9.25 -0.76
C LEU A 161 -10.53 -10.43 -1.02
N SER A 162 -11.76 -10.16 -1.45
CA SER A 162 -12.69 -11.22 -1.88
C SER A 162 -12.20 -11.92 -3.15
N ASP A 163 -11.63 -11.21 -4.12
CA ASP A 163 -11.01 -11.85 -5.30
C ASP A 163 -9.88 -12.80 -4.91
N TYR A 164 -9.03 -12.38 -3.96
CA TYR A 164 -7.99 -13.23 -3.41
C TYR A 164 -8.56 -14.49 -2.77
N TYR A 165 -9.58 -14.36 -1.91
CA TYR A 165 -10.23 -15.51 -1.29
C TYR A 165 -10.89 -16.45 -2.31
N LEU A 166 -11.51 -15.92 -3.36
CA LEU A 166 -12.05 -16.74 -4.46
C LEU A 166 -10.95 -17.51 -5.19
N LYS A 167 -9.82 -16.85 -5.49
CA LYS A 167 -8.68 -17.48 -6.19
C LYS A 167 -8.12 -18.66 -5.42
N ILE A 168 -8.14 -18.62 -4.09
CA ILE A 168 -7.64 -19.71 -3.22
C ILE A 168 -8.76 -20.68 -2.77
N GLY A 169 -9.94 -20.63 -3.40
CA GLY A 169 -11.05 -21.55 -3.14
C GLY A 169 -11.85 -21.26 -1.86
N GLN A 170 -11.58 -20.16 -1.17
CA GLN A 170 -12.25 -19.78 0.09
C GLN A 170 -13.48 -18.91 -0.18
N LYS A 171 -14.47 -19.46 -0.90
CA LYS A 171 -15.68 -18.72 -1.32
C LYS A 171 -16.45 -18.13 -0.14
N ASP A 172 -16.56 -18.85 0.97
CA ASP A 172 -17.30 -18.35 2.14
C ASP A 172 -16.64 -17.11 2.76
N LYS A 173 -15.29 -17.08 2.81
CA LYS A 173 -14.57 -15.87 3.26
C LYS A 173 -14.72 -14.71 2.27
N ALA A 174 -14.76 -15.00 0.98
CA ALA A 174 -14.99 -13.98 -0.04
C ALA A 174 -16.39 -13.34 0.09
N VAL A 175 -17.41 -14.13 0.44
CA VAL A 175 -18.76 -13.62 0.72
C VAL A 175 -18.76 -12.81 2.01
N ALA A 176 -18.21 -13.36 3.10
CA ALA A 176 -18.18 -12.70 4.40
C ALA A 176 -17.53 -11.30 4.35
N ILE A 177 -16.39 -11.16 3.67
CA ILE A 177 -15.70 -9.87 3.55
C ILE A 177 -16.48 -8.87 2.69
N LEU A 178 -17.24 -9.34 1.69
CA LEU A 178 -18.13 -8.46 0.91
C LEU A 178 -19.33 -8.01 1.73
N GLU A 179 -19.94 -8.91 2.50
CA GLU A 179 -21.04 -8.58 3.41
C GLU A 179 -20.61 -7.58 4.49
N GLU A 180 -19.41 -7.74 5.05
CA GLU A 180 -18.80 -6.77 5.96
C GLU A 180 -18.68 -5.38 5.31
N GLY A 181 -18.12 -5.31 4.10
CA GLY A 181 -18.02 -4.04 3.38
C GLY A 181 -19.37 -3.42 3.07
N VAL A 182 -20.40 -4.22 2.74
CA VAL A 182 -21.78 -3.73 2.54
C VAL A 182 -22.39 -3.21 3.83
N ALA A 183 -22.15 -3.88 4.96
CA ALA A 183 -22.62 -3.43 6.27
C ALA A 183 -21.97 -2.09 6.68
N ASN A 184 -20.72 -1.85 6.27
CA ASN A 184 -19.98 -0.63 6.60
C ASN A 184 -20.24 0.55 5.67
N ASP A 185 -20.72 0.35 4.44
CA ASP A 185 -20.87 1.39 3.43
C ASP A 185 -22.34 1.63 3.07
N PRO A 186 -22.87 2.86 3.17
CA PRO A 186 -24.26 3.17 2.85
C PRO A 186 -24.54 3.18 1.34
N SER A 187 -23.50 3.15 0.50
CA SER A 187 -23.61 3.10 -0.97
C SER A 187 -22.70 2.04 -1.60
N PRO A 188 -22.81 0.74 -1.24
CA PRO A 188 -21.85 -0.31 -1.59
C PRO A 188 -22.11 -0.94 -2.97
N THR A 189 -22.33 -0.11 -3.99
CA THR A 189 -22.78 -0.54 -5.33
C THR A 189 -21.91 -1.64 -5.94
N SER A 190 -20.58 -1.53 -5.82
CA SER A 190 -19.69 -2.55 -6.42
C SER A 190 -19.70 -3.87 -5.64
N LEU A 191 -19.86 -3.80 -4.32
CA LEU A 191 -19.88 -4.98 -3.44
C LEU A 191 -21.17 -5.77 -3.61
N LEU A 192 -22.33 -5.08 -3.66
CA LEU A 192 -23.63 -5.70 -3.92
C LEU A 192 -23.64 -6.44 -5.26
N ARG A 193 -23.14 -5.80 -6.32
CA ARG A 193 -23.02 -6.43 -7.65
C ARG A 193 -22.14 -7.67 -7.62
N LYS A 194 -21.07 -7.66 -6.82
CA LYS A 194 -20.16 -8.81 -6.70
C LYS A 194 -20.81 -9.97 -5.95
N LEU A 195 -21.54 -9.67 -4.87
CA LEU A 195 -22.34 -10.65 -4.13
C LEU A 195 -23.42 -11.30 -5.00
N GLU A 196 -24.13 -10.51 -5.80
CA GLU A 196 -25.12 -11.01 -6.77
C GLU A 196 -24.49 -11.98 -7.77
N LYS A 197 -23.33 -11.61 -8.36
CA LYS A 197 -22.57 -12.49 -9.27
C LYS A 197 -22.12 -13.81 -8.61
N LEU A 198 -21.94 -13.82 -7.29
CA LEU A 198 -21.59 -15.03 -6.53
C LEU A 198 -22.81 -15.90 -6.17
N GLY A 199 -24.02 -15.45 -6.49
CA GLY A 199 -25.28 -16.08 -6.10
C GLY A 199 -25.62 -15.89 -4.63
N LYS A 200 -25.11 -14.81 -4.01
CA LYS A 200 -25.24 -14.51 -2.58
C LYS A 200 -25.75 -13.09 -2.37
N PRO A 201 -26.95 -12.74 -2.86
CA PRO A 201 -27.49 -11.38 -2.70
C PRO A 201 -27.55 -11.02 -1.21
N TYR A 202 -27.09 -9.81 -0.87
CA TYR A 202 -27.10 -9.32 0.50
C TYR A 202 -28.54 -9.13 1.00
N GLN A 203 -28.84 -9.63 2.19
CA GLN A 203 -30.20 -9.61 2.76
C GLN A 203 -30.44 -8.47 3.76
N GLY A 204 -29.38 -7.80 4.22
CA GLY A 204 -29.47 -6.73 5.21
C GLY A 204 -29.62 -5.33 4.61
N THR A 205 -29.56 -4.32 5.47
CA THR A 205 -29.48 -2.92 5.06
C THR A 205 -28.02 -2.50 4.88
N PRO A 206 -27.63 -1.97 3.70
CA PRO A 206 -26.33 -1.33 3.50
C PRO A 206 -26.03 -0.25 4.54
N GLY A 207 -24.78 -0.16 5.00
CA GLY A 207 -24.36 0.84 5.99
C GLY A 207 -24.92 0.63 7.40
N SER A 208 -25.58 -0.50 7.69
CA SER A 208 -26.16 -0.80 9.01
C SER A 208 -25.15 -0.81 10.16
N ALA A 209 -23.87 -1.08 9.89
CA ALA A 209 -22.81 -1.00 10.91
C ALA A 209 -22.42 0.45 11.25
N LEU A 210 -22.55 1.40 10.30
CA LEU A 210 -22.31 2.82 10.58
C LEU A 210 -23.34 3.40 11.54
N ALA A 211 -24.60 2.94 11.47
CA ALA A 211 -25.65 3.37 12.40
C ALA A 211 -25.26 3.05 13.86
N LYS A 212 -24.68 1.86 14.10
CA LYS A 212 -24.18 1.45 15.43
C LYS A 212 -23.00 2.30 15.93
N GLN A 213 -22.19 2.84 15.02
CA GLN A 213 -21.08 3.72 15.39
C GLN A 213 -21.53 5.17 15.65
N ARG A 214 -22.79 5.51 15.30
CA ARG A 214 -23.31 6.88 15.31
C ARG A 214 -24.36 7.14 16.39
N GLU A 215 -24.73 6.15 17.20
CA GLU A 215 -25.57 6.36 18.39
C GLU A 215 -24.80 7.22 19.41
N PRO A 216 -25.25 8.46 19.69
CA PRO A 216 -24.68 9.25 20.76
C PRO A 216 -25.25 8.73 22.09
N GLU A 217 -24.40 8.27 23.00
CA GLU A 217 -24.77 8.22 24.42
C GLU A 217 -25.15 9.64 24.85
N ALA A 218 -26.41 9.83 25.24
CA ALA A 218 -26.85 11.05 25.88
C ALA A 218 -26.09 11.23 27.20
N PRO A 219 -25.64 12.45 27.55
CA PRO A 219 -24.91 12.65 28.79
C PRO A 219 -25.84 12.45 29.97
N GLU A 220 -25.66 11.35 30.68
CA GLU A 220 -26.34 11.10 31.95
C GLU A 220 -25.77 12.06 33.00
N GLN A 221 -26.54 13.10 33.27
CA GLN A 221 -26.31 13.98 34.41
C GLN A 221 -26.61 13.22 35.70
N THR A 222 -25.57 12.83 36.42
CA THR A 222 -25.71 12.53 37.86
C THR A 222 -25.10 13.64 38.66
N ALA A 223 -25.98 14.55 39.08
CA ALA A 223 -25.72 15.45 40.17
C ALA A 223 -25.73 14.66 41.50
N ASN A 224 -24.66 14.89 42.27
CA ASN A 224 -24.67 15.03 43.73
C ASN A 224 -24.67 13.74 44.59
N GLN A 225 -23.58 13.49 45.35
CA GLN A 225 -23.47 13.91 46.76
C GLN A 225 -22.16 13.45 47.45
N SER A 226 -21.62 14.37 48.25
CA SER A 226 -20.92 14.18 49.54
C SER A 226 -19.41 13.85 49.59
N ALA A 227 -18.64 14.93 49.79
CA ALA A 227 -17.74 15.23 50.91
C ALA A 227 -16.62 14.25 51.37
N ALA A 228 -15.42 14.83 51.42
CA ALA A 228 -14.09 14.40 51.88
C ALA A 228 -14.00 14.22 53.44
N PRO A 229 -12.83 13.94 54.12
CA PRO A 229 -11.43 14.10 53.65
C PRO A 229 -10.29 13.20 54.24
N ALA A 230 -9.09 13.48 53.72
CA ALA A 230 -7.76 13.55 54.38
C ALA A 230 -6.82 12.31 54.37
N GLN A 231 -5.71 12.41 53.62
CA GLN A 231 -4.29 12.57 54.06
C GLN A 231 -3.59 11.23 54.40
N LYS A 232 -2.32 10.93 54.08
CA LYS A 232 -1.10 11.73 53.83
C LYS A 232 0.01 10.84 53.20
N ALA A 233 0.85 11.48 52.37
CA ALA A 233 2.30 11.38 52.14
C ALA A 233 3.12 10.06 52.31
N GLY A 234 4.03 9.83 51.34
CA GLY A 234 5.30 9.06 51.50
C GLY A 234 5.84 8.53 50.15
N ALA A 235 6.69 9.29 49.46
CA ALA A 235 8.15 9.08 49.31
C ALA A 235 8.59 7.99 48.29
N GLN A 236 9.24 8.45 47.21
CA GLN A 236 10.12 7.72 46.26
C GLN A 236 11.47 7.35 46.92
N PRO A 237 12.45 6.74 46.22
CA PRO A 237 12.43 5.71 45.16
C PRO A 237 13.43 4.55 45.47
N ALA A 238 13.43 3.46 44.70
CA ALA A 238 14.59 2.57 44.64
C ALA A 238 14.78 1.94 43.27
N SER A 239 16.03 2.05 42.84
CA SER A 239 16.72 1.50 41.67
C SER A 239 16.75 -0.03 41.63
N GLY A 240 16.79 -0.59 40.43
CA GLY A 240 17.09 -2.01 40.20
C GLY A 240 17.46 -2.24 38.74
N ASP A 241 18.76 -2.17 38.48
CA ASP A 241 19.45 -2.53 37.25
C ASP A 241 19.51 -4.06 37.13
N SER A 242 19.29 -4.62 35.94
CA SER A 242 19.90 -5.90 35.55
C SER A 242 19.65 -6.22 34.07
N SER A 243 20.76 -6.60 33.47
CA SER A 243 21.13 -6.94 32.11
C SER A 243 20.61 -8.28 31.60
N ASP A 244 20.99 -8.52 30.34
CA ASP A 244 21.20 -9.80 29.65
C ASP A 244 19.99 -10.34 28.86
N ALA A 245 19.97 -10.29 27.53
CA ALA A 245 20.87 -10.86 26.50
C ALA A 245 20.24 -12.12 25.87
N ALA A 246 20.11 -11.99 24.55
CA ALA A 246 19.84 -12.95 23.49
C ALA A 246 19.95 -14.46 23.80
N SER A 247 19.09 -15.26 23.15
CA SER A 247 19.51 -16.18 22.08
C SER A 247 18.32 -16.87 21.40
N THR A 248 18.33 -16.84 20.07
CA THR A 248 17.54 -17.63 19.13
C THR A 248 17.97 -19.10 19.12
N PRO A 249 17.13 -20.01 18.60
CA PRO A 249 17.64 -20.93 17.58
C PRO A 249 16.74 -21.09 16.35
N GLN A 250 17.42 -21.47 15.26
CA GLN A 250 16.98 -21.63 13.87
C GLN A 250 15.91 -22.70 13.65
N ALA A 251 15.04 -22.44 12.66
CA ALA A 251 14.19 -23.43 12.02
C ALA A 251 14.80 -23.84 10.67
N GLY A 252 14.94 -25.15 10.45
CA GLY A 252 15.31 -25.74 9.16
C GLY A 252 14.08 -25.92 8.26
N SER A 253 14.23 -25.65 6.97
CA SER A 253 13.20 -25.87 5.95
C SER A 253 13.65 -26.93 4.95
N ALA A 254 12.87 -28.01 4.84
CA ALA A 254 12.93 -28.98 3.76
C ALA A 254 12.03 -28.52 2.60
N GLN A 255 12.55 -28.61 1.37
CA GLN A 255 11.85 -28.37 0.12
C GLN A 255 11.13 -29.64 -0.35
N THR A 256 9.94 -29.49 -0.91
CA THR A 256 9.34 -30.47 -1.84
C THR A 256 8.66 -29.75 -2.99
N ASP A 257 8.97 -30.22 -4.20
CA ASP A 257 8.53 -29.76 -5.51
C ASP A 257 7.02 -29.91 -5.74
N SER A 258 6.43 -28.96 -6.46
CA SER A 258 5.16 -29.17 -7.17
C SER A 258 5.04 -28.26 -8.38
N LYS A 259 4.81 -28.92 -9.53
CA LYS A 259 4.75 -28.43 -10.90
C LYS A 259 3.55 -27.49 -11.10
N ALA A 260 3.79 -26.23 -11.48
CA ALA A 260 2.76 -25.21 -11.69
C ALA A 260 2.39 -25.06 -13.18
N THR A 261 1.10 -25.16 -13.48
CA THR A 261 0.47 -24.80 -14.75
C THR A 261 0.60 -23.30 -15.01
N GLU A 262 0.91 -22.90 -16.25
CA GLU A 262 1.14 -21.49 -16.63
C GLU A 262 -0.06 -20.57 -16.27
N PRO A 263 0.20 -19.37 -15.69
CA PRO A 263 -0.84 -18.40 -15.38
C PRO A 263 -1.36 -17.68 -16.63
N PRO A 264 -2.66 -17.32 -16.68
CA PRO A 264 -3.26 -16.64 -17.83
C PRO A 264 -2.66 -15.25 -18.09
N ALA A 265 -2.60 -14.86 -19.36
CA ALA A 265 -1.98 -13.62 -19.83
C ALA A 265 -2.61 -12.36 -19.19
N ILE A 266 -1.75 -11.49 -18.67
CA ILE A 266 -2.12 -10.24 -17.99
C ILE A 266 -2.63 -9.24 -19.04
N GLY A 267 -3.91 -8.89 -19.00
CA GLY A 267 -4.52 -7.85 -19.85
C GLY A 267 -5.80 -8.25 -20.61
N ALA A 268 -6.35 -9.43 -20.36
CA ALA A 268 -7.55 -9.90 -21.05
C ALA A 268 -8.85 -9.12 -20.66
N PRO A 269 -9.83 -8.97 -21.59
CA PRO A 269 -11.16 -8.46 -21.27
C PRO A 269 -11.80 -9.27 -20.14
N GLY A 270 -12.32 -8.57 -19.12
CA GLY A 270 -12.87 -9.20 -17.91
C GLY A 270 -11.92 -9.26 -16.72
N ASN A 271 -10.68 -8.78 -16.86
CA ASN A 271 -9.78 -8.57 -15.72
C ASN A 271 -10.28 -7.39 -14.85
N PRO A 272 -10.70 -7.61 -13.59
CA PRO A 272 -11.24 -6.55 -12.73
C PRO A 272 -10.20 -5.50 -12.33
N TYR A 273 -8.92 -5.72 -12.65
CA TYR A 273 -7.79 -4.84 -12.33
C TYR A 273 -7.34 -3.96 -13.51
N CYS A 274 -7.97 -4.05 -14.69
CA CYS A 274 -7.62 -3.20 -15.82
C CYS A 274 -8.43 -1.89 -15.80
N ARG A 275 -7.81 -0.78 -15.40
CA ARG A 275 -8.44 0.56 -15.39
C ARG A 275 -8.40 1.26 -16.76
N PHE A 276 -7.56 0.78 -17.69
CA PHE A 276 -7.35 1.39 -19.02
C PHE A 276 -7.05 0.33 -20.13
N CYS A 277 -7.93 -0.64 -20.32
CA CYS A 277 -7.88 -1.53 -21.50
C CYS A 277 -8.62 -0.85 -22.69
N PRO A 278 -8.18 -1.05 -23.95
CA PRO A 278 -8.81 -0.44 -25.13
C PRO A 278 -10.26 -0.88 -25.34
#